data_AF-A0A6L4Z576-F1
#
_entry.id   AF-A0A6L4Z576-F1
#
_cell.length_a   1.000
_cell.length_b   1.000
_cell.length_c   1.000
_cell.angle_alpha   90.00
_cell.angle_beta   90.00
_cell.angle_gamma   90.00
#
_symmetry.space_group_name_H-M   'P 1'
#
loop_
_entity.id
_entity.type
_entity.pdbx_description
1 polymer ?
#
loop_
_entity_poly.entity_id
_entity_poly.type
_entity_poly.pdbx_seq_one_letter_code
_entity_poly.pdbx_strand_id
1 'polypeptide(L)' 'MYEQEFDRLLAYCRQEQWQGYDPYDGLNSSLYPLIPDSKILRIALIQLVKRSPINFRPLLGIEKGENPKALAL' A
#
# COMPACT_ATOMS: atom_id res chain seq x y z
N MET A 1 17.63 10.03 -23.00
CA MET A 1 16.24 9.56 -23.18
C MET A 1 15.60 9.08 -21.87
N TYR A 2 16.35 8.50 -20.92
CA TYR A 2 15.82 8.11 -19.60
C TYR A 2 15.78 9.23 -18.54
N GLU A 3 16.55 10.31 -18.71
CA GLU A 3 16.63 11.39 -17.72
C GLU A 3 15.27 12.03 -17.40
N GLN A 4 14.44 12.25 -18.41
CA GLN A 4 13.11 12.84 -18.21
C GLN A 4 12.17 11.91 -17.41
N GLU A 5 12.26 10.59 -17.62
CA GLU A 5 11.46 9.63 -16.84
C GLU A 5 11.98 9.51 -15.41
N PHE A 6 13.29 9.60 -15.21
CA PHE A 6 13.89 9.65 -13.89
C PHE A 6 13.45 10.89 -13.11
N ASP A 7 13.47 12.07 -13.73
CA ASP A 7 13.03 13.31 -13.10
C ASP A 7 11.55 13.28 -12.72
N ARG A 8 10.70 12.70 -13.58
CA ARG A 8 9.28 12.49 -13.27
C ARG A 8 9.08 11.55 -12.09
N LEU A 9 9.78 10.42 -12.09
CA LEU A 9 9.71 9.46 -10.97
C LEU A 9 10.18 10.12 -9.67
N LEU A 10 11.26 10.89 -9.72
CA LEU A 10 11.81 11.58 -8.55
C LEU A 10 10.85 12.65 -8.03
N ALA A 11 10.21 13.42 -8.93
CA ALA A 11 9.17 14.37 -8.57
C ALA A 11 7.97 13.69 -7.90
N TYR A 12 7.53 12.55 -8.44
CA TYR A 12 6.48 11.73 -7.85
C TYR A 12 6.85 11.24 -6.45
N CYS A 13 8.04 10.63 -6.27
CA CYS A 13 8.49 10.14 -4.97
C CYS A 13 8.55 11.25 -3.91
N ARG A 14 8.98 12.47 -4.31
CA ARG A 14 9.01 13.64 -3.42
C ARG A 14 7.60 14.11 -3.05
N GLN A 15 6.68 14.15 -4.02
CA GLN A 15 5.28 14.51 -3.78
C GLN A 15 4.60 13.52 -2.82
N GLU A 16 4.93 12.24 -2.94
CA GLU A 16 4.45 11.17 -2.07
C GLU A 16 5.22 11.07 -0.74
N GLN A 17 6.12 12.02 -0.46
CA GLN A 17 6.95 12.05 0.75
C GLN A 17 7.71 10.74 1.02
N TRP A 18 8.08 10.03 -0.05
CA TRP A 18 8.73 8.70 0.03
C TRP A 18 7.88 7.62 0.71
N GLN A 19 6.59 7.86 0.87
CA GLN A 19 5.63 6.93 1.45
C GLN A 19 4.94 6.15 0.33
N GLY A 20 4.63 4.90 0.65
CA GLY A 20 4.04 3.99 -0.33
C GLY A 20 3.10 3.00 0.33
N TYR A 21 2.44 2.23 -0.52
CA TYR A 21 1.65 1.11 -0.10
C TYR A 21 2.49 -0.18 -0.11
N ASP A 22 2.27 -1.03 0.87
CA ASP A 22 2.80 -2.38 0.90
C ASP A 22 1.81 -3.39 0.28
N PRO A 23 2.29 -4.43 -0.42
CA PRO A 23 1.46 -5.53 -0.91
C PRO A 23 0.66 -6.26 0.18
N TYR A 24 1.11 -6.23 1.43
CA TYR A 24 0.51 -6.93 2.58
C TYR A 24 -0.32 -6.04 3.49
N ASP A 25 -0.59 -4.79 3.08
CA ASP A 25 -1.40 -3.84 3.85
C ASP A 25 -2.88 -4.20 4.02
N GLY A 26 -3.35 -5.31 3.45
CA GLY A 26 -4.78 -5.67 3.50
C GLY A 26 -5.38 -5.68 4.90
N LEU A 27 -4.60 -6.01 5.93
CA LEU A 27 -5.06 -6.00 7.33
C LEU A 27 -4.89 -4.66 8.04
N ASN A 28 -4.21 -3.69 7.43
CA ASN A 28 -4.01 -2.33 7.96
C ASN A 28 -5.18 -1.39 7.62
N SER A 29 -6.28 -1.94 7.10
CA SER A 29 -7.49 -1.20 6.75
C SER A 29 -8.16 -0.62 8.00
N SER A 30 -8.54 0.65 7.97
CA SER A 30 -9.39 1.25 9.01
C SER A 30 -10.78 0.62 9.11
N LEU A 31 -11.22 -0.08 8.07
CA LEU A 31 -12.46 -0.87 8.05
C LEU A 31 -12.28 -2.28 8.63
N TYR A 32 -11.05 -2.71 8.91
CA TYR A 32 -10.75 -4.03 9.47
C TYR A 32 -11.57 -4.37 10.72
N PRO A 33 -11.81 -3.45 11.69
CA PRO A 33 -12.64 -3.72 12.86
C PRO A 33 -14.10 -4.09 12.56
N LEU A 34 -14.59 -3.77 11.35
CA LEU A 34 -15.95 -4.11 10.90
C LEU A 34 -16.03 -5.51 10.27
N ILE A 35 -14.88 -6.12 9.97
CA ILE A 35 -14.80 -7.42 9.32
C ILE A 35 -14.80 -8.51 10.41
N PRO A 36 -15.62 -9.57 10.28
CA PRO A 36 -15.60 -10.69 11.21
C PRO A 36 -14.20 -11.31 11.31
N ASP A 37 -13.77 -11.67 12.52
CA ASP A 37 -12.48 -12.34 12.74
C ASP A 37 -12.50 -13.77 12.19
N SER A 38 -12.18 -13.88 10.90
CA SER A 38 -12.09 -15.13 10.17
C SER A 38 -10.77 -15.20 9.43
N LYS A 39 -10.05 -16.31 9.65
CA LYS A 39 -8.81 -16.62 8.95
C LYS A 39 -8.98 -16.53 7.42
N ILE A 40 -10.11 -17.00 6.91
CA ILE A 40 -10.39 -17.01 5.46
C ILE A 40 -10.57 -15.59 4.94
N LEU A 41 -11.33 -14.74 5.66
CA LEU A 41 -11.55 -13.35 5.26
C LEU A 41 -10.25 -12.55 5.28
N ARG A 42 -9.40 -12.75 6.30
CA ARG A 42 -8.07 -12.12 6.39
C ARG A 42 -7.19 -12.49 5.19
N ILE A 43 -7.15 -13.78 4.83
CA ILE A 43 -6.39 -14.24 3.66
C ILE A 43 -6.97 -13.63 2.38
N ALA A 44 -8.30 -13.64 2.22
CA ALA A 44 -8.96 -13.07 1.06
C ALA A 44 -8.65 -11.58 0.90
N LEU A 45 -8.68 -10.81 1.99
CA LEU A 45 -8.37 -9.38 1.99
C LEU A 45 -6.92 -9.10 1.59
N ILE A 46 -5.96 -9.87 2.13
CA ILE A 46 -4.55 -9.78 1.72
C ILE A 46 -4.40 -10.11 0.23
N GLN A 47 -4.99 -11.21 -0.25
CA GLN A 47 -4.85 -11.61 -1.66
C GLN A 47 -5.53 -10.61 -2.61
N LEU A 48 -6.68 -10.05 -2.22
CA LEU A 48 -7.37 -9.02 -2.98
C LEU A 48 -6.48 -7.78 -3.14
N VAL A 49 -5.91 -7.27 -2.05
CA VAL A 49 -5.01 -6.10 -2.09
C VAL A 49 -3.70 -6.38 -2.83
N LYS A 50 -3.16 -7.60 -2.69
CA LYS A 50 -1.88 -8.00 -3.28
C LYS A 50 -1.96 -8.26 -4.79
N ARG A 51 -3.05 -8.87 -5.28
CA ARG A 51 -3.15 -9.36 -6.67
C ARG A 51 -4.06 -8.53 -7.56
N SER A 52 -4.84 -7.61 -6.98
CA SER A 52 -5.72 -6.78 -7.78
C SER A 52 -4.93 -5.83 -8.69
N PRO A 53 -5.29 -5.71 -9.98
CA PRO A 53 -4.75 -4.68 -10.87
C PRO A 53 -5.27 -3.28 -10.52
N ILE A 54 -6.34 -3.19 -9.72
CA ILE A 54 -6.94 -1.94 -9.23
C ILE A 54 -6.50 -1.72 -7.79
N ASN A 55 -6.08 -0.49 -7.45
CA ASN A 55 -5.68 -0.16 -6.10
C ASN A 55 -6.89 0.08 -5.17
N PHE A 56 -7.29 -0.95 -4.43
CA PHE A 56 -8.39 -0.87 -3.45
C PHE A 56 -7.99 -0.23 -2.11
N ARG A 57 -6.69 0.04 -1.89
CA ARG A 57 -6.19 0.55 -0.60
C ARG A 57 -6.83 1.85 -0.13
N PRO A 58 -7.05 2.87 -0.99
CA PRO A 58 -7.77 4.08 -0.58
C PRO A 58 -9.19 3.81 -0.12
N LEU A 59 -9.89 2.87 -0.79
CA LEU A 59 -11.28 2.51 -0.45
C LEU A 59 -11.36 1.71 0.86
N LEU A 60 -10.33 0.93 1.15
CA LEU A 60 -10.18 0.22 2.41
C LEU A 60 -9.65 1.14 3.53
N GLY A 61 -9.43 2.43 3.26
CA GLY A 61 -8.86 3.38 4.22
C GLY A 61 -7.51 2.91 4.76
N ILE A 62 -6.70 2.30 3.90
CA ILE A 62 -5.29 1.98 4.13
C ILE A 62 -4.50 3.25 3.76
N GLU A 63 -3.70 3.74 4.70
CA GLU A 63 -2.84 4.91 4.50
C GLU A 63 -1.48 4.49 3.91
N LYS A 64 -0.83 5.41 3.18
CA LYS A 64 0.56 5.22 2.75
C LYS A 64 1.46 5.40 3.96
N GLY A 65 2.53 4.61 4.03
CA GLY A 65 3.49 4.70 5.13
C GLY A 65 4.93 4.61 4.65
N GLU A 66 5.84 4.97 5.53
CA GLU A 66 7.27 4.71 5.34
C GLU A 66 7.54 3.21 5.51
N ASN A 67 8.37 2.64 4.63
CA ASN A 67 8.72 1.24 4.77
C ASN A 67 9.67 1.08 5.98
N PRO A 68 9.31 0.31 7.03
CA PRO A 68 10.17 0.15 8.21
C PRO A 68 11.54 -0.44 7.87
N LYS A 69 11.65 -1.20 6.76
CA LYS A 69 12.94 -1.68 6.24
C LYS A 69 13.85 -0.55 5.78
N ALA A 70 13.30 0.57 5.30
CA ALA A 70 14.06 1.74 4.89
C ALA A 70 14.50 2.59 6.11
N LEU A 71 13.73 2.55 7.20
CA LEU A 71 14.04 3.28 8.44
C LEU A 71 15.05 2.57 9.33
N ALA A 72 15.10 1.24 9.30
CA ALA A 72 15.93 0.42 10.19
C ALA A 72 17.40 0.31 9.77
N LEU A 73 17.94 1.28 9.01
CA LEU A 73 19.31 1.28 8.52
C LEU A 73 20.30 1.92 9.50
#